data_AF-A0A355BLX2-F1
#
_entry.id   AF-A0A355BLX2-F1
#
_cell.length_a   1.000
_cell.length_b   1.000
_cell.length_c   1.000
_cell.angle_alpha   90.00
_cell.angle_beta   90.00
_cell.angle_gamma   90.00
#
_symmetry.space_group_name_H-M   'P 1'
#
loop_
_entity.id
_entity.type
_entity.pdbx_description
1 polymer ?
#
loop_
_entity_poly.entity_id
_entity_poly.type
_entity_poly.pdbx_seq_one_letter_code
_entity_poly.pdbx_strand_id
1 'polypeptide(L)'
;GHTALDPDIYDADRRIAFVAAPDLGFDVWGLTEEESADWQAKRTLWVRDQNGQLRELTQAGGDIYGPTWSDNGKQIRYFSHEALWTIAADNQSAPQKIIDLGPCEANGIYGAIDYNTYFAW
;
A
#
# COMPACT_ATOMS: atom_id res chain seq x y z
N GLY A 1 15.75 -10.11 -3.84
CA GLY A 1 15.54 -8.77 -4.43
C GLY A 1 14.35 -8.11 -3.76
N HIS A 2 13.85 -7.00 -4.30
CA HIS A 2 12.54 -6.47 -3.95
C HIS A 2 11.71 -6.39 -5.24
N THR A 3 10.40 -6.59 -5.11
CA THR A 3 9.43 -6.35 -6.19
C THR A 3 8.56 -5.15 -5.84
N ALA A 4 8.04 -4.48 -6.86
CA ALA A 4 7.10 -3.37 -6.73
C ALA A 4 5.69 -3.84 -7.10
N LEU A 5 4.73 -3.56 -6.23
CA LEU A 5 3.32 -3.92 -6.35
C LEU A 5 2.45 -2.66 -6.25
N ASP A 6 1.21 -2.75 -6.73
CA ASP A 6 0.16 -1.74 -6.58
C ASP A 6 0.63 -0.29 -6.84
N PRO A 7 1.25 0.02 -7.99
CA PRO A 7 1.71 1.38 -8.26
C PRO A 7 0.54 2.33 -8.51
N ASP A 8 0.61 3.51 -7.91
CA ASP A 8 -0.27 4.64 -8.21
C ASP A 8 0.54 5.89 -8.55
N ILE A 9 0.10 6.62 -9.57
CA ILE A 9 0.84 7.72 -10.19
C ILE A 9 0.14 9.03 -9.87
N TYR A 10 0.88 9.96 -9.25
CA TYR A 10 0.48 11.35 -9.15
C TYR A 10 0.97 12.10 -10.40
N ASP A 11 0.07 12.28 -11.37
CA ASP A 11 0.42 12.77 -12.72
C ASP A 11 0.99 14.18 -12.77
N ALA A 12 0.55 15.09 -11.88
CA ALA A 12 0.94 16.50 -11.95
C ALA A 12 2.46 16.70 -11.85
N ASP A 13 3.12 15.94 -10.96
CA ASP A 13 4.58 15.99 -10.76
C ASP A 13 5.27 14.63 -10.94
N ARG A 14 4.60 13.67 -11.61
CA ARG A 14 5.12 12.33 -11.95
C ARG A 14 5.75 11.56 -10.78
N ARG A 15 5.13 11.64 -9.60
CA ARG A 15 5.53 10.82 -8.45
C ARG A 15 4.77 9.50 -8.47
N ILE A 16 5.38 8.45 -7.93
CA ILE A 16 4.76 7.12 -7.87
C ILE A 16 4.75 6.66 -6.42
N ALA A 17 3.59 6.28 -5.91
CA ALA A 17 3.47 5.51 -4.67
C ALA A 17 3.35 4.04 -5.05
N PHE A 18 4.01 3.15 -4.34
CA PHE A 18 3.96 1.73 -4.62
C PHE A 18 4.29 0.93 -3.37
N VAL A 19 3.92 -0.35 -3.38
CA VAL A 19 4.27 -1.29 -2.32
C VAL A 19 5.56 -2.00 -2.70
N ALA A 20 6.56 -2.00 -1.82
CA ALA A 20 7.73 -2.85 -1.97
C ALA A 20 7.54 -4.12 -1.15
N ALA A 21 7.91 -5.25 -1.72
CA ALA A 21 7.85 -6.55 -1.05
C ALA A 21 9.12 -7.37 -1.33
N PRO A 22 9.48 -8.33 -0.45
CA PRO A 22 10.53 -9.30 -0.76
C PRO A 22 10.24 -10.01 -2.08
N ASP A 23 11.23 -10.07 -2.96
CA ASP A 23 11.12 -10.82 -4.21
C ASP A 23 11.19 -12.33 -3.92
N LEU A 24 10.10 -13.04 -4.20
CA LEU A 24 9.98 -14.49 -4.05
C LEU A 24 10.53 -15.27 -5.26
N GLY A 25 10.93 -14.58 -6.33
CA GLY A 25 11.39 -15.22 -7.56
C GLY A 25 10.32 -16.14 -8.16
N PHE A 26 10.69 -17.37 -8.48
CA PHE A 26 9.79 -18.36 -9.07
C PHE A 26 9.06 -19.23 -8.03
N ASP A 27 9.38 -19.08 -6.74
CA ASP A 27 8.84 -19.89 -5.63
C ASP A 27 7.54 -19.30 -5.07
N VAL A 28 6.61 -18.94 -5.97
CA VAL A 28 5.30 -18.38 -5.60
C VAL A 28 4.21 -19.43 -5.44
N TRP A 29 4.47 -20.67 -5.87
CA TRP A 29 3.54 -21.79 -5.76
C TRP A 29 3.89 -22.66 -4.56
N GLY A 30 2.92 -22.89 -3.67
CA GLY A 30 3.07 -23.80 -2.53
C GLY A 30 3.46 -23.13 -1.21
N LEU A 31 3.39 -21.80 -1.11
CA LEU A 31 3.46 -21.13 0.19
C LEU A 31 2.34 -21.64 1.09
N THR A 32 2.69 -21.97 2.33
CA THR A 32 1.72 -22.17 3.40
C THR A 32 1.01 -20.85 3.74
N GLU A 33 -0.11 -20.93 4.45
CA GLU A 33 -0.81 -19.72 4.94
C GLU A 33 0.10 -18.87 5.83
N GLU A 34 0.94 -19.51 6.65
CA GLU A 34 1.90 -18.84 7.52
C GLU A 34 2.97 -18.09 6.72
N GLU A 35 3.58 -18.74 5.72
CA GLU A 35 4.58 -18.10 4.86
C GLU A 35 3.98 -16.97 4.02
N SER A 36 2.74 -17.15 3.55
CA SER A 36 1.99 -16.11 2.84
C SER A 36 1.72 -14.90 3.74
N ALA A 37 1.31 -15.14 4.99
CA ALA A 37 1.07 -14.08 5.97
C ALA A 37 2.37 -13.36 6.36
N ASP A 38 3.47 -14.08 6.58
CA ASP A 38 4.78 -13.49 6.87
C ASP A 38 5.31 -12.66 5.69
N TRP A 39 5.10 -13.12 4.45
CA TRP A 39 5.46 -12.33 3.27
C TRP A 39 4.61 -11.07 3.11
N GLN A 40 3.30 -11.17 3.37
CA GLN A 40 2.37 -10.04 3.38
C GLN A 40 2.75 -8.99 4.42
N ALA A 41 3.07 -9.41 5.64
CA ALA A 41 3.50 -8.52 6.73
C ALA A 41 4.75 -7.68 6.38
N LYS A 42 5.59 -8.17 5.47
CA LYS A 42 6.83 -7.49 5.01
C LYS A 42 6.60 -6.46 3.91
N ARG A 43 5.38 -6.27 3.43
CA ARG A 43 5.04 -5.26 2.43
C ARG A 43 5.11 -3.86 3.05
N THR A 44 5.88 -2.96 2.44
CA THR A 44 6.09 -1.59 2.93
C THR A 44 5.73 -0.55 1.88
N LEU A 45 5.41 0.66 2.32
CA LEU A 45 5.02 1.76 1.45
C LEU A 45 6.22 2.57 0.98
N TRP A 46 6.34 2.79 -0.34
CA TRP A 46 7.41 3.54 -0.95
C TRP A 46 6.90 4.63 -1.89
N VAL A 47 7.70 5.68 -2.03
CA VAL A 47 7.50 6.75 -3.00
C VAL A 47 8.74 6.91 -3.87
N ARG A 48 8.53 6.99 -5.18
CA ARG A 48 9.49 7.49 -6.15
C ARG A 48 9.16 8.94 -6.47
N ASP A 49 10.14 9.82 -6.29
CA ASP A 49 9.98 11.22 -6.66
C ASP A 49 10.21 11.47 -8.17
N GLN A 50 10.00 12.71 -8.59
CA GLN A 50 10.17 13.16 -9.98
C GLN A 50 11.61 13.04 -10.52
N ASN A 51 12.61 13.00 -9.62
CA ASN A 51 14.02 12.79 -9.97
C ASN A 51 14.38 11.30 -10.01
N GLY A 52 13.44 10.43 -9.68
CA GLY A 52 13.62 8.99 -9.59
C GLY A 52 14.19 8.51 -8.26
N GLN A 53 14.30 9.37 -7.25
CA GLN A 53 14.74 8.99 -5.91
C GLN A 53 13.65 8.18 -5.21
N LEU A 54 14.04 7.06 -4.64
CA LEU A 54 13.17 6.20 -3.84
C LEU A 54 13.28 6.57 -2.35
N ARG A 55 12.14 6.61 -1.67
CA ARG A 55 12.06 6.71 -0.22
C ARG A 55 10.98 5.80 0.34
N GLU A 56 11.27 5.15 1.46
CA GLU A 56 10.29 4.42 2.24
C GLU A 56 9.50 5.40 3.12
N LEU A 57 8.18 5.19 3.22
CA LEU A 57 7.32 5.86 4.19
C LEU A 57 7.22 5.01 5.45
N THR A 58 8.33 4.91 6.18
CA THR A 58 8.52 3.98 7.32
C THR A 58 7.44 4.08 8.40
N GLN A 59 6.81 5.24 8.57
CA GLN A 59 5.75 5.38 9.58
C GLN A 59 4.47 4.63 9.20
N ALA A 60 4.27 4.28 7.92
CA ALA A 60 3.11 3.50 7.48
C ALA A 60 3.10 2.06 8.02
N GLY A 61 4.26 1.53 8.43
CA GLY A 61 4.40 0.16 8.92
C GLY A 61 4.43 -0.89 7.81
N GLY A 62 3.91 -2.08 8.13
CA GLY A 62 3.90 -3.25 7.24
C GLY A 62 2.48 -3.61 6.77
N ASP A 63 2.37 -4.76 6.11
CA ASP A 63 1.10 -5.29 5.59
C ASP A 63 0.37 -4.26 4.69
N ILE A 64 1.12 -3.56 3.83
CA ILE A 64 0.59 -2.47 3.01
C ILE A 64 0.02 -2.99 1.68
N TYR A 65 -1.15 -2.47 1.29
CA TYR A 65 -1.79 -2.73 0.00
C TYR A 65 -2.37 -1.47 -0.62
N GLY A 66 -2.43 -1.44 -1.96
CA GLY A 66 -3.23 -0.49 -2.73
C GLY A 66 -3.05 0.98 -2.35
N PRO A 67 -1.82 1.53 -2.31
CA PRO A 67 -1.62 2.93 -2.05
C PRO A 67 -2.24 3.77 -3.17
N THR A 68 -2.85 4.90 -2.80
CA THR A 68 -3.37 5.87 -3.76
C THR A 68 -3.07 7.28 -3.29
N TRP A 69 -2.70 8.15 -4.22
CA TRP A 69 -2.47 9.56 -3.98
C TRP A 69 -3.77 10.32 -3.77
N SER A 70 -3.69 11.38 -2.97
CA SER A 70 -4.67 12.45 -2.99
C SER A 70 -4.56 13.28 -4.27
N ASP A 71 -5.65 13.90 -4.71
CA ASP A 71 -5.69 14.83 -5.85
C ASP A 71 -4.72 16.01 -5.67
N ASN A 72 -4.43 16.39 -4.43
CA ASN A 72 -3.47 17.45 -4.10
C ASN A 72 -2.02 16.95 -3.91
N GLY A 73 -1.79 15.63 -3.99
CA GLY A 73 -0.49 14.99 -3.88
C GLY A 73 0.19 15.10 -2.50
N LYS A 74 -0.52 15.52 -1.45
CA LYS A 74 0.05 15.69 -0.10
C LYS A 74 -0.12 14.45 0.78
N GLN A 75 -1.10 13.61 0.46
CA GLN A 75 -1.45 12.45 1.27
C GLN A 75 -1.46 11.20 0.39
N ILE A 76 -1.23 10.07 1.02
CA ILE A 76 -1.39 8.75 0.42
C ILE A 76 -2.32 7.95 1.32
N ARG A 77 -3.37 7.39 0.74
CA ARG A 77 -4.28 6.45 1.39
C ARG A 77 -3.83 5.03 1.07
N TYR A 78 -3.96 4.12 2.02
CA TYR A 78 -3.54 2.73 1.86
C TYR A 78 -4.29 1.82 2.83
N PHE A 79 -4.28 0.51 2.56
CA PHE A 79 -4.76 -0.50 3.49
C PHE A 79 -3.60 -1.09 4.29
N SER A 80 -3.84 -1.34 5.57
CA SER A 80 -2.90 -2.02 6.47
C SER A 80 -3.63 -2.62 7.66
N HIS A 81 -3.37 -3.89 7.98
CA HIS A 81 -3.92 -4.58 9.14
C HIS A 81 -5.45 -4.39 9.25
N GLU A 82 -6.17 -4.72 8.17
CA GLU A 82 -7.64 -4.65 8.10
C GLU A 82 -8.23 -3.25 8.32
N ALA A 83 -7.44 -2.20 8.13
CA ALA A 83 -7.89 -0.83 8.26
C ALA A 83 -7.45 0.03 7.06
N LEU A 84 -8.24 1.07 6.81
CA LEU A 84 -7.90 2.11 5.86
C LEU A 84 -7.15 3.23 6.61
N TRP A 85 -6.02 3.63 6.06
CA TRP A 85 -5.13 4.63 6.63
C TRP A 85 -4.84 5.74 5.63
N THR A 86 -4.42 6.89 6.16
CA THR A 86 -3.77 7.96 5.38
C THR A 86 -2.45 8.32 6.03
N ILE A 87 -1.48 8.72 5.21
CA ILE A 87 -0.18 9.25 5.65
C ILE A 87 0.23 10.43 4.79
N ALA A 88 0.90 11.40 5.40
CA ALA A 88 1.51 12.50 4.65
C ALA A 88 2.65 11.97 3.78
N ALA A 89 2.67 12.40 2.52
CA ALA A 89 3.66 11.93 1.56
C ALA A 89 5.09 12.30 1.94
N ASP A 90 5.28 13.32 2.78
CA ASP A 90 6.58 13.77 3.30
C ASP A 90 7.18 12.84 4.37
N ASN A 91 6.43 11.83 4.85
CA ASN A 91 6.79 10.93 5.95
C ASN A 91 7.11 11.65 7.28
N GLN A 92 6.65 12.89 7.46
CA GLN A 92 6.91 13.66 8.69
C GLN A 92 5.78 13.55 9.69
N SER A 93 4.56 13.27 9.21
CA SER A 93 3.36 13.18 10.03
C SER A 93 2.96 11.72 10.26
N ALA A 94 2.64 11.40 11.52
CA ALA A 94 2.14 10.09 11.89
C ALA A 94 0.89 9.72 11.04
N PRO A 95 0.76 8.45 10.62
CA PRO A 95 -0.42 8.01 9.90
C PRO A 95 -1.68 8.13 10.73
N GLN A 96 -2.80 8.32 10.04
CA GLN A 96 -4.12 8.39 10.65
C GLN A 96 -4.98 7.23 10.15
N LYS A 97 -5.57 6.48 11.09
CA LYS A 97 -6.58 5.47 10.78
C LYS A 97 -7.86 6.20 10.38
N ILE A 98 -8.38 5.91 9.19
CA ILE A 98 -9.64 6.44 8.69
C ILE A 98 -10.79 5.57 9.20
N ILE A 99 -10.71 4.27 8.97
CA ILE A 99 -11.73 3.30 9.38
C ILE A 99 -11.11 1.93 9.62
N ASP A 100 -11.66 1.23 10.61
CA ASP A 100 -11.41 -0.18 10.86
C ASP A 100 -12.44 -1.00 10.07
N LEU A 101 -11.97 -1.90 9.21
CA LEU A 101 -12.85 -2.73 8.38
C LEU A 101 -13.27 -4.01 9.10
N GLY A 102 -12.69 -4.29 10.28
CA GLY A 102 -12.89 -5.52 11.02
C GLY A 102 -12.28 -6.74 10.32
N PRO A 103 -12.43 -7.93 10.92
CA PRO A 103 -11.89 -9.15 10.35
C PRO A 103 -12.46 -9.39 8.96
N CYS A 104 -11.57 -9.53 7.98
CA CYS A 104 -11.94 -10.05 6.67
C CYS A 104 -12.33 -11.52 6.84
N GLU A 105 -13.60 -11.83 7.13
CA GLU A 105 -14.06 -13.22 7.08
C GLU A 105 -13.93 -13.72 5.63
N ALA A 106 -12.93 -14.57 5.39
CA ALA A 106 -12.41 -14.99 4.09
C ALA A 106 -13.40 -15.77 3.18
N ASN A 107 -14.71 -15.71 3.44
CA ASN A 107 -15.75 -16.49 2.76
C ASN A 107 -16.63 -15.66 1.82
N GLY A 108 -16.10 -14.61 1.19
CA GLY A 108 -16.86 -13.88 0.18
C GLY A 108 -16.04 -12.87 -0.58
N ILE A 109 -15.56 -13.26 -1.76
CA ILE A 109 -15.27 -12.27 -2.80
C ILE A 109 -16.63 -11.65 -3.18
N TYR A 110 -16.95 -10.47 -2.67
CA TYR A 110 -18.02 -9.63 -3.22
C TYR A 110 -17.43 -8.33 -3.71
N GLY A 111 -16.98 -8.37 -4.97
CA GLY A 111 -16.45 -7.23 -5.69
C GLY A 111 -15.07 -6.82 -5.17
N ALA A 112 -14.15 -6.52 -6.08
CA ALA A 112 -13.20 -5.46 -5.75
C ALA A 112 -14.08 -4.23 -5.51
N ILE A 113 -14.38 -3.90 -4.26
CA ILE A 113 -14.77 -2.53 -3.95
C ILE A 113 -13.50 -1.74 -4.25
N ASP A 114 -13.43 -1.23 -5.47
CA ASP A 114 -12.48 -0.20 -5.80
C ASP A 114 -12.89 1.02 -4.97
N TYR A 115 -12.36 1.12 -3.76
CA TYR A 115 -12.55 2.28 -2.91
C TYR A 115 -12.00 3.56 -3.57
N ASN A 116 -11.20 3.47 -4.63
CA ASN A 116 -10.78 4.62 -5.42
C ASN A 116 -11.96 5.22 -6.19
N THR A 117 -12.92 4.43 -6.65
CA THR A 117 -14.11 4.95 -7.35
C THR A 117 -15.20 5.49 -6.41
N TYR A 118 -15.30 5.00 -5.18
CA TYR A 118 -16.26 5.54 -4.18
C TYR A 118 -15.78 6.81 -3.48
N PHE A 119 -14.47 7.03 -3.47
CA PHE A 119 -13.84 8.13 -2.77
C PHE A 119 -12.75 8.75 -3.64
N ALA A 120 -13.07 9.18 -4.87
CA ALA A 120 -12.19 10.06 -5.63
C ALA A 120 -11.88 11.30 -4.76
N TRP A 121 -10.61 11.57 -4.48
CA TRP A 121 -10.16 12.46 -3.40
C TRP A 121 -8.79 13.07 -3.68
#